data_AF-A0A3N1H0B7-F1
#
_entry.id   AF-A0A3N1H0B7-F1
#
_cell.length_a   1.000
_cell.length_b   1.000
_cell.length_c   1.000
_cell.angle_alpha   90.00
_cell.angle_beta   90.00
_cell.angle_gamma   90.00
#
_symmetry.space_group_name_H-M   'P 1'
#
loop_
_entity.id
_entity.type
_entity.pdbx_description
1 polymer ?
#
loop_
_entity_poly.entity_id
_entity_poly.type
_entity_poly.pdbx_seq_one_letter_code
_entity_poly.pdbx_strand_id
1 'polypeptide(L)'
;MTLSSCGAVVRSAVALVVGAVAVLAPAAPSARAATVDTSATYVVVARHSGKVMQVRSAVDGGAVVQASRSDSSAQQFQFVDSGGGFFRLRSRYSGRVVDVASASTANGADVVQWTDRDAVNQQFGVVDTDSGYVRLVNRNSGKALDVWERSTAEGARISQYDVNSGANQQWQLVRLGVVPGDPVPAGCTGTGPITCRYDVAPGHYDVAVRLGSSSRAAHTGVTAEARRRVLSAVDTGVGQFADRVLTVNVREPEGQPTGQGGTGTPGLTLVFDGRSPAVVAVTVKPVRPAALFLVGDSTVCDQPVAPYTGWGQALPARLREGLSVANYADSGESSGSVLANAVLFPAVRSQTRAGDTVMIQVGHNDKQTSAAAFRDNLTRMVRDVRAAGGAPVLVTPPVRRLFDSAGRLTGTARHVNEVGVDLPAEVKAVARAQGAPLIDLTASSAALVEQLGVTPSQGLFLTAEKGDNTHFSEYGATAMSNLVLDEAVRLGVLRSTQVR
;
A
#
# COMPACT_ATOMS: atom_id res chain seq x y z
N MET A 1 51.89 100.91 -26.45
CA MET A 1 52.95 99.90 -26.28
C MET A 1 52.25 98.56 -26.03
N THR A 2 51.94 97.85 -27.12
CA THR A 2 52.64 96.64 -27.60
C THR A 2 52.18 95.38 -26.85
N LEU A 3 51.24 94.60 -27.43
CA LEU A 3 51.45 93.35 -28.21
C LEU A 3 51.45 92.12 -27.26
N SER A 4 50.85 90.96 -27.52
CA SER A 4 50.19 90.37 -28.69
C SER A 4 49.52 89.03 -28.30
N SER A 5 48.37 88.71 -28.92
CA SER A 5 47.89 87.39 -29.44
C SER A 5 47.87 86.14 -28.53
N CYS A 6 46.95 85.17 -28.62
CA CYS A 6 45.81 84.86 -29.47
C CYS A 6 45.10 83.62 -28.86
N GLY A 7 43.82 83.39 -29.16
CA GLY A 7 43.25 82.03 -29.14
C GLY A 7 41.87 81.88 -28.52
N ALA A 8 40.85 81.82 -29.37
CA ALA A 8 39.41 81.72 -29.14
C ALA A 8 38.96 80.44 -28.39
N VAL A 9 38.00 80.55 -27.45
CA VAL A 9 36.55 80.22 -27.55
C VAL A 9 36.22 78.72 -27.43
N VAL A 10 35.40 78.37 -26.42
CA VAL A 10 34.09 77.66 -26.48
C VAL A 10 33.78 77.20 -25.05
N ARG A 11 32.72 77.74 -24.42
CA ARG A 11 32.12 77.18 -23.21
C ARG A 11 31.13 76.09 -23.63
N SER A 12 31.52 74.82 -23.48
CA SER A 12 30.61 73.69 -23.65
C SER A 12 29.74 73.52 -22.40
N ALA A 13 28.43 73.61 -22.59
CA ALA A 13 27.43 73.20 -21.60
C ALA A 13 27.50 71.67 -21.42
N VAL A 14 27.64 71.23 -20.17
CA VAL A 14 27.56 69.81 -19.81
C VAL A 14 26.09 69.40 -19.85
N ALA A 15 25.71 68.58 -20.83
CA ALA A 15 24.42 67.90 -20.87
C ALA A 15 24.43 66.75 -19.85
N LEU A 16 23.57 66.85 -18.83
CA LEU A 16 23.33 65.78 -17.86
C LEU A 16 22.47 64.70 -18.54
N VAL A 17 23.07 63.60 -18.96
CA VAL A 17 22.33 62.41 -19.40
C VAL A 17 21.79 61.71 -18.15
N VAL A 18 20.50 61.89 -17.86
CA VAL A 18 19.79 61.06 -16.89
C VAL A 18 19.55 59.70 -17.54
N GLY A 19 20.38 58.71 -17.23
CA GLY A 19 20.13 57.33 -17.59
C GLY A 19 18.89 56.82 -16.84
N ALA A 20 17.81 56.54 -17.58
CA ALA A 20 16.67 55.82 -17.03
C ALA A 20 17.09 54.38 -16.73
N VAL A 21 17.36 54.10 -15.46
CA VAL A 21 17.48 52.72 -14.98
C VAL A 21 16.07 52.13 -14.99
N ALA A 22 15.78 51.31 -16.01
CA ALA A 22 14.60 50.45 -15.99
C ALA A 22 14.77 49.46 -14.83
N VAL A 23 14.08 49.71 -13.73
CA VAL A 23 13.93 48.74 -12.65
C VAL A 23 13.10 47.59 -13.22
N LEU A 24 13.77 46.53 -13.65
CA LEU A 24 13.14 45.24 -13.91
C LEU A 24 12.55 44.77 -12.57
N ALA A 25 11.22 44.87 -12.45
CA ALA A 25 10.50 44.18 -11.39
C ALA A 25 10.87 42.68 -11.48
N PRO A 26 11.21 42.02 -10.37
CA PRO A 26 11.41 40.58 -10.40
C PRO A 26 10.12 39.95 -10.91
N ALA A 27 10.22 39.14 -11.96
CA ALA A 27 9.11 38.32 -12.41
C ALA A 27 8.56 37.56 -11.19
N ALA A 28 7.26 37.67 -10.95
CA ALA A 28 6.60 36.89 -9.91
C ALA A 28 7.00 35.42 -10.08
N PRO A 29 7.34 34.70 -8.99
CA PRO A 29 7.67 33.29 -9.09
C PRO A 29 6.48 32.59 -9.78
N SER A 30 6.75 31.93 -10.90
CA SER A 30 5.76 31.04 -11.51
C SER A 30 5.44 29.98 -10.47
N ALA A 31 4.27 30.09 -9.84
CA ALA A 31 3.76 29.07 -8.94
C ALA A 31 3.79 27.74 -9.70
N ARG A 32 4.52 26.75 -9.19
CA ARG A 32 4.33 25.37 -9.62
C ARG A 32 2.89 25.02 -9.23
N ALA A 33 2.07 24.61 -10.18
CA ALA A 33 0.82 23.94 -9.84
C ALA A 33 1.19 22.67 -9.05
N ALA A 34 0.43 22.30 -8.01
CA ALA A 34 0.44 20.93 -7.52
C ALA A 34 0.33 20.00 -8.73
N THR A 35 1.31 19.10 -8.87
CA THR A 35 1.28 18.11 -9.95
C THR A 35 0.14 17.14 -9.66
N VAL A 36 -1.01 17.38 -10.28
CA VAL A 36 -2.14 16.48 -10.25
C VAL A 36 -1.79 15.25 -11.09
N ASP A 37 -1.74 14.09 -10.46
CA ASP A 37 -1.68 12.80 -11.16
C ASP A 37 -3.06 12.48 -11.74
N THR A 38 -3.23 12.68 -13.04
CA THR A 38 -4.49 12.45 -13.79
C THR A 38 -4.86 10.96 -13.91
N SER A 39 -3.93 10.06 -13.56
CA SER A 39 -4.20 8.62 -13.46
C SER A 39 -4.76 8.21 -12.09
N ALA A 40 -4.88 9.16 -11.15
CA ALA A 40 -5.34 8.90 -9.80
C ALA A 40 -6.78 9.37 -9.55
N THR A 41 -7.41 8.75 -8.56
CA THR A 41 -8.69 9.20 -8.01
C THR A 41 -8.40 10.00 -6.75
N TYR A 42 -9.18 11.05 -6.48
CA TYR A 42 -9.04 11.91 -5.31
C TYR A 42 -10.34 12.04 -4.56
N VAL A 43 -10.22 12.21 -3.25
CA VAL A 43 -11.23 12.84 -2.40
C VAL A 43 -10.80 14.29 -2.18
N VAL A 44 -11.71 15.23 -2.41
CA VAL A 44 -11.42 16.67 -2.31
C VAL A 44 -11.94 17.18 -0.97
N VAL A 45 -11.04 17.44 -0.02
CA VAL A 45 -11.36 17.74 1.39
C VAL A 45 -11.32 19.25 1.63
N ALA A 46 -12.40 19.84 2.13
CA ALA A 46 -12.45 21.25 2.51
C ALA A 46 -11.60 21.51 3.75
N ARG A 47 -10.68 22.50 3.70
CA ARG A 47 -9.75 22.79 4.79
C ARG A 47 -10.46 23.20 6.08
N HIS A 48 -11.54 23.99 6.00
CA HIS A 48 -12.19 24.54 7.19
C HIS A 48 -13.05 23.53 7.95
N SER A 49 -13.66 22.56 7.27
CA SER A 49 -14.60 21.62 7.86
C SER A 49 -14.07 20.19 7.98
N GLY A 50 -13.03 19.83 7.23
CA GLY A 50 -12.55 18.45 7.09
C GLY A 50 -13.53 17.53 6.32
N LYS A 51 -14.64 18.07 5.82
CA LYS A 51 -15.63 17.37 5.00
C LYS A 51 -15.21 17.35 3.54
N VAL A 52 -15.86 16.50 2.76
CA VAL A 52 -15.42 16.21 1.40
C VAL A 52 -16.48 16.58 0.38
N MET A 53 -16.02 16.98 -0.80
CA MET A 53 -16.88 17.19 -1.96
C MET A 53 -17.66 15.91 -2.28
N GLN A 54 -18.95 16.04 -2.54
CA GLN A 54 -19.85 14.94 -2.85
C GLN A 54 -20.87 15.33 -3.91
N VAL A 55 -21.12 14.44 -4.87
CA VAL A 55 -22.23 14.55 -5.82
C VAL A 55 -23.48 13.85 -5.24
N ARG A 56 -24.63 14.53 -5.19
CA ARG A 56 -25.86 13.99 -4.56
C ARG A 56 -26.69 13.03 -5.41
N SER A 57 -26.67 13.15 -6.73
CA SER A 57 -27.42 12.31 -7.67
C SER A 57 -26.58 12.03 -8.91
N ALA A 58 -26.98 11.13 -9.80
CA ALA A 58 -26.17 10.81 -10.99
C ALA A 58 -26.57 11.59 -12.27
N VAL A 59 -27.54 12.50 -12.18
CA VAL A 59 -28.11 13.25 -13.33
C VAL A 59 -27.40 14.58 -13.58
N ASP A 60 -27.58 15.14 -14.78
CA ASP A 60 -27.20 16.53 -15.08
C ASP A 60 -27.90 17.49 -14.12
N GLY A 61 -27.16 18.48 -13.61
CA GLY A 61 -27.65 19.41 -12.59
C GLY A 61 -27.65 18.83 -11.18
N GLY A 62 -27.17 17.60 -10.98
CA GLY A 62 -26.99 17.03 -9.66
C GLY A 62 -26.09 17.90 -8.79
N ALA A 63 -26.58 18.29 -7.62
CA ALA A 63 -25.87 19.23 -6.73
C ALA A 63 -24.53 18.65 -6.24
N VAL A 64 -23.51 19.51 -6.24
CA VAL A 64 -22.23 19.25 -5.57
C VAL A 64 -22.25 19.92 -4.21
N VAL A 65 -22.01 19.15 -3.16
CA VAL A 65 -22.11 19.57 -1.75
C VAL A 65 -20.88 19.12 -0.98
N GLN A 66 -20.73 19.57 0.26
CA GLN A 66 -19.84 18.88 1.21
C GLN A 66 -20.61 17.82 2.02
N ALA A 67 -19.93 16.75 2.40
CA ALA A 67 -20.46 15.72 3.30
C ALA A 67 -19.34 15.06 4.13
N SER A 68 -19.71 14.37 5.20
CA SER A 68 -18.77 13.53 5.97
C SER A 68 -18.12 12.47 5.09
N ARG A 69 -16.81 12.25 5.28
CA ARG A 69 -16.03 11.33 4.44
C ARG A 69 -16.48 9.88 4.63
N SER A 70 -16.82 9.24 3.52
CA SER A 70 -17.23 7.84 3.41
C SER A 70 -16.42 7.07 2.36
N ASP A 71 -15.63 7.76 1.54
CA ASP A 71 -14.90 7.23 0.39
C ASP A 71 -15.80 6.51 -0.64
N SER A 72 -17.11 6.75 -0.60
CA SER A 72 -18.04 6.25 -1.61
C SER A 72 -17.74 6.88 -2.98
N SER A 73 -18.15 6.23 -4.08
CA SER A 73 -17.91 6.73 -5.44
C SER A 73 -18.46 8.15 -5.68
N ALA A 74 -19.47 8.59 -4.90
CA ALA A 74 -20.02 9.95 -4.93
C ALA A 74 -19.06 11.04 -4.42
N GLN A 75 -18.00 10.65 -3.70
CA GLN A 75 -16.98 11.53 -3.13
C GLN A 75 -15.63 11.42 -3.86
N GLN A 76 -15.60 10.68 -4.97
CA GLN A 76 -14.39 10.34 -5.70
C GLN A 76 -14.33 11.07 -7.04
N PHE A 77 -13.23 11.76 -7.30
CA PHE A 77 -13.02 12.58 -8.50
C PHE A 77 -11.72 12.21 -9.19
N GLN A 78 -11.76 12.02 -10.50
CA GLN A 78 -10.58 11.95 -11.35
C GLN A 78 -10.38 13.30 -12.03
N PHE A 79 -9.16 13.82 -12.00
CA PHE A 79 -8.82 15.03 -12.74
C PHE A 79 -8.48 14.66 -14.18
N VAL A 80 -9.22 15.25 -15.13
CA VAL A 80 -9.04 15.07 -16.58
C VAL A 80 -8.40 16.34 -17.12
N ASP A 81 -7.26 16.21 -17.80
CA ASP A 81 -6.54 17.36 -18.38
C ASP A 81 -7.38 18.04 -19.48
N SER A 82 -7.40 19.37 -19.46
CA SER A 82 -7.99 20.25 -20.47
C SER A 82 -6.95 21.22 -21.07
N GLY A 83 -5.67 20.99 -20.77
CA GLY A 83 -4.54 21.78 -21.27
C GLY A 83 -4.32 23.09 -20.51
N GLY A 84 -3.08 23.60 -20.56
CA GLY A 84 -2.72 24.89 -19.97
C GLY A 84 -2.86 24.97 -18.44
N GLY A 85 -2.79 23.83 -17.75
CA GLY A 85 -2.91 23.74 -16.28
C GLY A 85 -4.36 23.70 -15.77
N PHE A 86 -5.34 23.50 -16.65
CA PHE A 86 -6.75 23.37 -16.30
C PHE A 86 -7.22 21.93 -16.37
N PHE A 87 -8.11 21.56 -15.46
CA PHE A 87 -8.65 20.21 -15.33
C PHE A 87 -10.16 20.23 -15.20
N ARG A 88 -10.81 19.16 -15.66
CA ARG A 88 -12.17 18.81 -15.25
C ARG A 88 -12.12 17.81 -14.11
N LEU A 89 -13.00 17.96 -13.12
CA LEU A 89 -13.14 16.99 -12.04
C LEU A 89 -14.26 16.02 -12.39
N ARG A 90 -13.91 14.85 -12.93
CA ARG A 90 -14.86 13.79 -13.31
C ARG A 90 -15.26 12.96 -12.08
N SER A 91 -16.54 12.97 -11.76
CA SER A 91 -17.14 12.15 -10.70
C SER A 91 -17.10 10.66 -11.06
N ARG A 92 -16.60 9.82 -10.15
CA ARG A 92 -16.64 8.35 -10.29
C ARG A 92 -18.04 7.76 -10.05
N TYR A 93 -18.96 8.54 -9.49
CA TYR A 93 -20.34 8.12 -9.30
C TYR A 93 -21.16 8.14 -10.60
N SER A 94 -20.89 9.10 -11.49
CA SER A 94 -21.74 9.36 -12.66
C SER A 94 -20.99 9.45 -13.99
N GLY A 95 -19.66 9.59 -13.97
CA GLY A 95 -18.84 9.88 -15.17
C GLY A 95 -18.92 11.33 -15.67
N ARG A 96 -19.75 12.17 -15.04
CA ARG A 96 -19.93 13.61 -15.34
C ARG A 96 -18.86 14.46 -14.64
N VAL A 97 -18.76 15.72 -15.01
CA VAL A 97 -17.75 16.64 -14.46
C VAL A 97 -18.38 17.74 -13.63
N VAL A 98 -17.61 18.26 -12.66
CA VAL A 98 -17.97 19.47 -11.91
C VAL A 98 -18.16 20.64 -12.88
N ASP A 99 -19.23 21.41 -12.70
CA ASP A 99 -19.72 22.43 -13.61
C ASP A 99 -20.25 23.63 -12.82
N VAL A 100 -19.85 24.84 -13.20
CA VAL A 100 -20.49 26.07 -12.72
C VAL A 100 -21.79 26.28 -13.50
N ALA A 101 -22.92 26.20 -12.79
CA ALA A 101 -24.24 26.17 -13.40
C ALA A 101 -24.48 27.34 -14.35
N SER A 102 -25.00 27.01 -15.53
CA SER A 102 -25.31 27.97 -16.61
C SER A 102 -24.11 28.83 -17.05
N ALA A 103 -22.87 28.36 -16.83
CA ALA A 103 -21.64 29.10 -17.09
C ALA A 103 -21.62 30.49 -16.42
N SER A 104 -22.31 30.63 -15.28
CA SER A 104 -22.40 31.89 -14.56
C SER A 104 -21.02 32.42 -14.16
N THR A 105 -20.88 33.74 -14.12
CA THR A 105 -19.71 34.44 -13.57
C THR A 105 -20.05 35.16 -12.27
N ALA A 106 -21.25 34.97 -11.72
CA ALA A 106 -21.68 35.60 -10.48
C ALA A 106 -21.14 34.88 -9.23
N ASN A 107 -20.89 35.64 -8.18
CA ASN A 107 -20.65 35.10 -6.84
C ASN A 107 -21.89 34.34 -6.34
N GLY A 108 -21.65 33.19 -5.73
CA GLY A 108 -22.69 32.33 -5.20
C GLY A 108 -23.43 31.49 -6.24
N ALA A 109 -23.01 31.50 -7.51
CA ALA A 109 -23.53 30.56 -8.49
C ALA A 109 -23.29 29.12 -8.04
N ASP A 110 -24.30 28.28 -8.21
CA ASP A 110 -24.24 26.88 -7.80
C ASP A 110 -23.23 26.09 -8.63
N VAL A 111 -22.58 25.15 -7.95
CA VAL A 111 -21.73 24.16 -8.57
C VAL A 111 -22.49 22.84 -8.59
N VAL A 112 -22.65 22.31 -9.80
CA VAL A 112 -23.37 21.07 -10.08
C VAL A 112 -22.41 20.11 -10.79
N GLN A 113 -22.89 18.91 -11.10
CA GLN A 113 -22.27 18.13 -12.16
C GLN A 113 -23.04 18.31 -13.46
N TRP A 114 -22.34 18.13 -14.57
CA TRP A 114 -22.95 18.11 -15.89
C TRP A 114 -22.23 17.16 -16.83
N THR A 115 -22.92 16.73 -17.88
CA THR A 115 -22.32 16.03 -19.02
C THR A 115 -21.04 16.75 -19.46
N ASP A 116 -19.97 15.98 -19.59
CA ASP A 116 -18.64 16.46 -19.94
C ASP A 116 -18.62 17.00 -21.37
N ARG A 117 -18.41 18.31 -21.50
CA ARG A 117 -18.36 19.02 -22.79
C ARG A 117 -17.02 19.73 -23.00
N ASP A 118 -16.08 19.56 -22.07
CA ASP A 118 -14.85 20.34 -22.02
C ASP A 118 -15.07 21.86 -22.09
N ALA A 119 -16.20 22.33 -21.60
CA ALA A 119 -16.55 23.75 -21.64
C ALA A 119 -15.76 24.53 -20.57
N VAL A 120 -15.48 25.81 -20.82
CA VAL A 120 -14.66 26.63 -19.91
C VAL A 120 -15.24 26.77 -18.49
N ASN A 121 -16.56 26.62 -18.31
CA ASN A 121 -17.21 26.59 -17.01
C ASN A 121 -17.05 25.24 -16.26
N GLN A 122 -16.50 24.22 -16.91
CA GLN A 122 -16.15 22.90 -16.36
C GLN A 122 -14.65 22.75 -16.08
N GLN A 123 -13.85 23.74 -16.46
CA GLN A 123 -12.40 23.72 -16.36
C GLN A 123 -11.94 24.51 -15.14
N PHE A 124 -11.13 23.88 -14.29
CA PHE A 124 -10.62 24.46 -13.05
C PHE A 124 -9.10 24.36 -13.02
N GLY A 125 -8.44 25.50 -12.80
CA GLY A 125 -7.03 25.56 -12.48
C GLY A 125 -6.81 25.12 -11.04
N VAL A 126 -5.74 24.36 -10.81
CA VAL A 126 -5.33 23.93 -9.47
C VAL A 126 -4.22 24.86 -9.00
N VAL A 127 -4.56 25.78 -8.10
CA VAL A 127 -3.67 26.86 -7.65
C VAL A 127 -3.22 26.58 -6.23
N ASP A 128 -1.93 26.37 -6.05
CA ASP A 128 -1.36 26.10 -4.73
C ASP A 128 -1.60 27.24 -3.73
N THR A 129 -1.77 26.84 -2.48
CA THR A 129 -1.76 27.69 -1.29
C THR A 129 -0.82 27.10 -0.25
N ASP A 130 -0.57 27.82 0.84
CA ASP A 130 0.32 27.36 1.89
C ASP A 130 -0.10 26.01 2.49
N SER A 131 0.90 25.23 2.94
CA SER A 131 0.70 24.01 3.72
C SER A 131 -0.04 22.86 3.02
N GLY A 132 0.13 22.71 1.70
CA GLY A 132 -0.35 21.53 0.94
C GLY A 132 -1.84 21.57 0.57
N TYR A 133 -2.45 22.76 0.60
CA TYR A 133 -3.82 23.00 0.13
C TYR A 133 -3.81 23.68 -1.23
N VAL A 134 -4.91 23.55 -1.97
CA VAL A 134 -5.11 24.17 -3.29
C VAL A 134 -6.42 24.95 -3.35
N ARG A 135 -6.52 25.89 -4.29
CA ARG A 135 -7.79 26.45 -4.76
C ARG A 135 -8.12 25.86 -6.13
N LEU A 136 -9.40 25.58 -6.35
CA LEU A 136 -9.91 25.14 -7.64
C LEU A 136 -10.57 26.35 -8.31
N VAL A 137 -9.87 26.99 -9.25
CA VAL A 137 -10.27 28.27 -9.85
C VAL A 137 -10.84 28.05 -11.24
N ASN A 138 -12.10 28.40 -11.45
CA ASN A 138 -12.80 28.19 -12.71
C ASN A 138 -12.20 29.06 -13.83
N ARG A 139 -11.98 28.46 -15.01
CA ARG A 139 -11.37 29.14 -16.17
C ARG A 139 -12.27 30.21 -16.76
N ASN A 140 -13.59 30.02 -16.74
CA ASN A 140 -14.55 30.97 -17.30
C ASN A 140 -14.69 32.24 -16.45
N SER A 141 -14.77 32.09 -15.12
CA SER A 141 -15.08 33.20 -14.21
C SER A 141 -13.87 33.76 -13.45
N GLY A 142 -12.77 33.02 -13.36
CA GLY A 142 -11.63 33.34 -12.48
C GLY A 142 -11.93 33.18 -10.99
N LYS A 143 -13.06 32.56 -10.62
CA LYS A 143 -13.53 32.41 -9.24
C LYS A 143 -13.20 31.03 -8.67
N ALA A 144 -13.03 30.94 -7.36
CA ALA A 144 -12.72 29.70 -6.68
C ALA A 144 -13.99 28.91 -6.31
N LEU A 145 -13.90 27.58 -6.30
CA LEU A 145 -14.87 26.73 -5.62
C LEU A 145 -14.88 27.04 -4.12
N ASP A 146 -16.07 27.28 -3.59
CA ASP A 146 -16.34 27.84 -2.27
C ASP A 146 -17.45 27.04 -1.58
N VAL A 147 -17.18 26.51 -0.39
CA VAL A 147 -18.23 25.99 0.48
C VAL A 147 -19.04 27.17 1.03
N TRP A 148 -20.27 27.30 0.51
CA TRP A 148 -21.08 28.51 0.68
C TRP A 148 -21.23 28.91 2.14
N GLU A 149 -21.07 30.21 2.39
CA GLU A 149 -21.18 30.83 3.71
C GLU A 149 -20.28 30.19 4.78
N ARG A 150 -19.18 29.52 4.37
CA ARG A 150 -18.26 28.80 5.29
C ARG A 150 -18.97 27.74 6.13
N SER A 151 -20.11 27.24 5.66
CA SER A 151 -20.91 26.27 6.41
C SER A 151 -20.09 25.03 6.75
N THR A 152 -20.34 24.42 7.91
CA THR A 152 -19.82 23.10 8.29
C THR A 152 -20.93 22.05 8.27
N ALA A 153 -22.14 22.38 7.82
CA ALA A 153 -23.27 21.47 7.80
C ALA A 153 -23.13 20.37 6.74
N GLU A 154 -23.69 19.19 7.03
CA GLU A 154 -23.86 18.13 6.02
C GLU A 154 -24.72 18.63 4.87
N GLY A 155 -24.25 18.42 3.64
CA GLY A 155 -24.99 18.82 2.45
C GLY A 155 -24.95 20.29 2.11
N ALA A 156 -24.10 21.09 2.77
CA ALA A 156 -23.92 22.49 2.37
C ALA A 156 -23.42 22.55 0.92
N ARG A 157 -24.03 23.43 0.11
CA ARG A 157 -23.73 23.55 -1.31
C ARG A 157 -22.30 24.04 -1.54
N ILE A 158 -21.69 23.54 -2.60
CA ILE A 158 -20.51 24.17 -3.18
C ILE A 158 -21.00 25.19 -4.22
N SER A 159 -20.36 26.34 -4.21
CA SER A 159 -20.61 27.47 -5.09
C SER A 159 -19.30 27.96 -5.68
N GLN A 160 -19.33 29.00 -6.52
CA GLN A 160 -18.14 29.79 -6.80
C GLN A 160 -18.20 31.17 -6.12
N TYR A 161 -17.04 31.69 -5.74
CA TYR A 161 -16.93 33.05 -5.21
C TYR A 161 -15.57 33.66 -5.55
N ASP A 162 -15.49 35.00 -5.51
CA ASP A 162 -14.23 35.72 -5.65
C ASP A 162 -13.13 35.12 -4.78
N VAL A 163 -11.95 34.98 -5.38
CA VAL A 163 -10.80 34.39 -4.73
C VAL A 163 -10.42 35.22 -3.50
N ASN A 164 -10.40 34.58 -2.35
CA ASN A 164 -9.97 35.18 -1.09
C ASN A 164 -9.10 34.20 -0.28
N SER A 165 -8.71 34.59 0.93
CA SER A 165 -7.87 33.78 1.83
C SER A 165 -8.67 32.82 2.72
N GLY A 166 -9.99 32.72 2.55
CA GLY A 166 -10.86 31.87 3.33
C GLY A 166 -10.55 30.39 3.18
N ALA A 167 -10.49 29.68 4.31
CA ALA A 167 -10.25 28.24 4.33
C ALA A 167 -11.38 27.42 3.65
N ASN A 168 -12.57 28.00 3.47
CA ASN A 168 -13.69 27.41 2.74
C ASN A 168 -13.48 27.37 1.21
N GLN A 169 -12.46 28.04 0.69
CA GLN A 169 -12.02 27.96 -0.71
C GLN A 169 -10.77 27.07 -0.90
N GLN A 170 -10.26 26.50 0.19
CA GLN A 170 -9.02 25.74 0.20
C GLN A 170 -9.32 24.26 0.37
N TRP A 171 -8.69 23.45 -0.46
CA TRP A 171 -8.98 22.03 -0.60
C TRP A 171 -7.70 21.22 -0.45
N GLN A 172 -7.77 20.10 0.25
CA GLN A 172 -6.73 19.09 0.19
C GLN A 172 -7.14 18.02 -0.83
N LEU A 173 -6.26 17.73 -1.78
CA LEU A 173 -6.46 16.64 -2.73
C LEU A 173 -5.89 15.36 -2.12
N VAL A 174 -6.76 14.56 -1.50
CA VAL A 174 -6.36 13.28 -0.91
C VAL A 174 -6.45 12.21 -2.00
N ARG A 175 -5.29 11.82 -2.52
CA ARG A 175 -5.18 10.71 -3.47
C ARG A 175 -5.70 9.42 -2.86
N LEU A 176 -6.65 8.79 -3.53
CA LEU A 176 -7.00 7.39 -3.34
C LEU A 176 -6.07 6.54 -4.23
N GLY A 177 -5.76 5.33 -3.77
CA GLY A 177 -4.96 4.36 -4.52
C GLY A 177 -5.66 3.85 -5.79
N VAL A 178 -5.38 2.60 -6.17
CA VAL A 178 -6.10 1.96 -7.27
C VAL A 178 -7.57 1.80 -6.88
N VAL A 179 -8.51 2.22 -7.72
CA VAL A 179 -9.95 2.06 -7.49
C VAL A 179 -10.47 0.98 -8.44
N PRO A 180 -11.34 0.05 -8.01
CA PRO A 180 -11.91 -0.94 -8.90
C PRO A 180 -12.73 -0.24 -10.00
N GLY A 181 -12.47 -0.58 -11.26
CA GLY A 181 -13.20 0.02 -12.37
C GLY A 181 -13.16 -0.77 -13.67
N ASP A 182 -12.16 -1.64 -13.84
CA ASP A 182 -12.08 -2.48 -15.01
C ASP A 182 -13.01 -3.69 -14.86
N PRO A 183 -13.77 -4.06 -15.90
CA PRO A 183 -14.53 -5.30 -15.90
C PRO A 183 -13.60 -6.49 -15.61
N VAL A 184 -14.12 -7.48 -14.87
CA VAL A 184 -13.39 -8.74 -14.71
C VAL A 184 -13.08 -9.34 -16.09
N PRO A 185 -11.88 -9.89 -16.32
CA PRO A 185 -11.55 -10.57 -17.57
C PRO A 185 -12.61 -11.60 -17.96
N ALA A 186 -12.86 -11.79 -19.25
CA ALA A 186 -13.90 -12.72 -19.73
C ALA A 186 -13.72 -14.17 -19.23
N GLY A 187 -12.49 -14.58 -18.89
CA GLY A 187 -12.18 -15.89 -18.31
C GLY A 187 -12.52 -16.03 -16.82
N CYS A 188 -12.82 -14.94 -16.11
CA CYS A 188 -13.25 -14.93 -14.71
C CYS A 188 -14.70 -15.41 -14.59
N THR A 189 -14.89 -16.72 -14.71
CA THR A 189 -16.23 -17.34 -14.72
C THR A 189 -16.40 -18.31 -13.55
N GLY A 190 -17.64 -18.65 -13.21
CA GLY A 190 -17.99 -19.60 -12.16
C GLY A 190 -18.91 -19.02 -11.08
N THR A 191 -19.55 -19.91 -10.32
CA THR A 191 -20.38 -19.58 -9.14
C THR A 191 -19.78 -20.10 -7.83
N GLY A 192 -18.67 -20.83 -7.93
CA GLY A 192 -17.72 -21.27 -6.89
C GLY A 192 -16.29 -21.13 -7.47
N PRO A 193 -15.23 -21.27 -6.66
CA PRO A 193 -14.01 -20.45 -6.74
C PRO A 193 -13.77 -19.80 -8.10
N ILE A 194 -14.01 -18.49 -8.21
CA ILE A 194 -13.87 -17.74 -9.46
C ILE A 194 -12.39 -17.45 -9.66
N THR A 195 -11.80 -17.98 -10.72
CA THR A 195 -10.37 -17.80 -11.02
C THR A 195 -10.17 -16.76 -12.10
N CYS A 196 -9.35 -15.76 -11.80
CA CYS A 196 -8.98 -14.69 -12.71
C CYS A 196 -7.48 -14.72 -12.96
N ARG A 197 -7.07 -14.65 -14.22
CA ARG A 197 -5.66 -14.61 -14.62
C ARG A 197 -5.33 -13.31 -15.33
N TYR A 198 -4.16 -12.76 -15.02
CA TYR A 198 -3.64 -11.53 -15.61
C TYR A 198 -2.22 -11.79 -16.10
N ASP A 199 -1.95 -11.47 -17.36
CA ASP A 199 -0.60 -11.56 -17.93
C ASP A 199 0.22 -10.35 -17.50
N VAL A 200 0.95 -10.50 -16.39
CA VAL A 200 1.79 -9.46 -15.79
C VAL A 200 3.13 -10.04 -15.37
N ALA A 201 4.21 -9.28 -15.52
CA ALA A 201 5.54 -9.74 -15.10
C ALA A 201 5.66 -9.88 -13.56
N PRO A 202 6.63 -10.66 -13.05
CA PRO A 202 6.96 -10.66 -11.62
C PRO A 202 7.22 -9.23 -11.10
N GLY A 203 6.66 -8.91 -9.93
CA GLY A 203 6.71 -7.55 -9.39
C GLY A 203 5.68 -7.30 -8.29
N HIS A 204 5.46 -6.04 -7.94
CA HIS A 204 4.46 -5.65 -6.93
C HIS A 204 3.29 -4.94 -7.60
N TYR A 205 2.08 -5.28 -7.19
CA TYR A 205 0.85 -4.80 -7.79
C TYR A 205 -0.14 -4.41 -6.72
N ASP A 206 -0.80 -3.26 -6.90
CA ASP A 206 -2.03 -2.96 -6.19
C ASP A 206 -3.18 -3.56 -7.00
N VAL A 207 -3.96 -4.39 -6.32
CA VAL A 207 -5.10 -5.13 -6.83
C VAL A 207 -6.34 -4.54 -6.18
N ALA A 208 -7.08 -3.73 -6.92
CA ALA A 208 -8.34 -3.17 -6.48
C ALA A 208 -9.50 -4.06 -6.94
N VAL A 209 -10.28 -4.56 -5.99
CA VAL A 209 -11.42 -5.45 -6.24
C VAL A 209 -12.72 -4.82 -5.76
N ARG A 210 -13.79 -4.98 -6.53
CA ARG A 210 -15.16 -4.68 -6.12
C ARG A 210 -15.92 -5.98 -5.94
N LEU A 211 -16.21 -6.30 -4.70
CA LEU A 211 -16.90 -7.53 -4.30
C LEU A 211 -18.40 -7.27 -4.11
N GLY A 212 -19.22 -8.29 -4.33
CA GLY A 212 -20.67 -8.24 -4.13
C GLY A 212 -21.47 -8.50 -5.41
N SER A 213 -22.79 -8.45 -5.31
CA SER A 213 -23.71 -8.71 -6.42
C SER A 213 -24.96 -7.85 -6.32
N SER A 214 -25.50 -7.43 -7.47
CA SER A 214 -26.76 -6.71 -7.54
C SER A 214 -27.99 -7.56 -7.23
N SER A 215 -27.89 -8.89 -7.33
CA SER A 215 -29.05 -9.79 -7.30
C SER A 215 -29.03 -10.82 -6.17
N ARG A 216 -27.92 -10.95 -5.44
CA ARG A 216 -27.79 -11.91 -4.33
C ARG A 216 -26.81 -11.42 -3.26
N ALA A 217 -26.98 -11.91 -2.04
CA ALA A 217 -25.94 -11.77 -1.02
C ALA A 217 -24.69 -12.56 -1.43
N ALA A 218 -23.53 -12.12 -0.95
CA ALA A 218 -22.24 -12.73 -1.26
C ALA A 218 -21.35 -12.81 -0.02
N HIS A 219 -20.47 -13.81 -0.02
CA HIS A 219 -19.41 -14.01 0.95
C HIS A 219 -18.14 -14.34 0.16
N THR A 220 -17.25 -13.35 0.01
CA THR A 220 -16.12 -13.42 -0.94
C THR A 220 -14.79 -13.19 -0.23
N GLY A 221 -13.91 -14.18 -0.24
CA GLY A 221 -12.49 -14.05 0.07
C GLY A 221 -11.64 -13.98 -1.20
N VAL A 222 -10.36 -13.62 -1.06
CA VAL A 222 -9.42 -13.59 -2.19
C VAL A 222 -8.11 -14.27 -1.79
N THR A 223 -7.64 -15.19 -2.63
CA THR A 223 -6.27 -15.71 -2.61
C THR A 223 -5.53 -15.30 -3.87
N ALA A 224 -4.20 -15.23 -3.78
CA ALA A 224 -3.31 -14.98 -4.92
C ALA A 224 -2.28 -16.12 -5.06
N GLU A 225 -1.99 -16.51 -6.29
CA GLU A 225 -1.00 -17.53 -6.66
C GLU A 225 -1.15 -18.85 -5.90
N ALA A 226 -0.05 -19.34 -5.32
CA ALA A 226 0.07 -20.49 -4.42
C ALA A 226 -0.71 -20.28 -3.10
N ARG A 227 -2.02 -20.08 -3.18
CA ARG A 227 -3.00 -20.01 -2.07
C ARG A 227 -2.70 -18.94 -1.02
N ARG A 228 -1.98 -17.87 -1.35
CA ARG A 228 -1.73 -16.79 -0.39
C ARG A 228 -3.04 -16.06 -0.12
N ARG A 229 -3.57 -16.19 1.09
CA ARG A 229 -4.74 -15.42 1.50
C ARG A 229 -4.36 -13.94 1.53
N VAL A 230 -4.95 -13.13 0.66
CA VAL A 230 -4.71 -11.68 0.59
C VAL A 230 -5.90 -10.88 1.12
N LEU A 231 -7.08 -11.50 1.17
CA LEU A 231 -8.27 -10.92 1.78
C LEU A 231 -9.14 -12.02 2.42
N SER A 232 -9.34 -11.92 3.73
CA SER A 232 -10.37 -12.70 4.44
C SER A 232 -11.75 -12.41 3.88
N ALA A 233 -12.66 -13.38 3.97
CA ALA A 233 -13.96 -13.25 3.35
C ALA A 233 -14.76 -12.05 3.89
N VAL A 234 -15.40 -11.32 2.98
CA VAL A 234 -16.26 -10.17 3.24
C VAL A 234 -17.69 -10.54 2.88
N ASP A 235 -18.62 -10.31 3.81
CA ASP A 235 -20.05 -10.43 3.55
C ASP A 235 -20.60 -9.14 2.90
N THR A 236 -21.45 -9.29 1.90
CA THR A 236 -22.23 -8.20 1.28
C THR A 236 -23.69 -8.61 1.09
N GLY A 237 -24.63 -7.74 1.44
CA GLY A 237 -26.05 -7.95 1.13
C GLY A 237 -26.38 -7.79 -0.36
N VAL A 238 -27.64 -8.06 -0.73
CA VAL A 238 -28.15 -7.85 -2.09
C VAL A 238 -27.99 -6.37 -2.48
N GLY A 239 -27.37 -6.08 -3.62
CA GLY A 239 -27.15 -4.71 -4.10
C GLY A 239 -26.03 -3.96 -3.39
N GLN A 240 -25.39 -4.59 -2.39
CA GLN A 240 -24.25 -4.00 -1.69
C GLN A 240 -22.95 -4.45 -2.32
N PHE A 241 -21.98 -3.54 -2.33
CA PHE A 241 -20.64 -3.77 -2.86
C PHE A 241 -19.59 -3.33 -1.85
N ALA A 242 -18.46 -4.05 -1.84
CA ALA A 242 -17.30 -3.73 -1.03
C ALA A 242 -16.07 -3.54 -1.91
N ASP A 243 -15.56 -2.33 -1.96
CA ASP A 243 -14.30 -2.02 -2.63
C ASP A 243 -13.13 -2.31 -1.67
N ARG A 244 -12.09 -2.99 -2.16
CA ARG A 244 -10.88 -3.32 -1.40
C ARG A 244 -9.66 -3.14 -2.30
N VAL A 245 -8.56 -2.65 -1.73
CA VAL A 245 -7.26 -2.62 -2.39
C VAL A 245 -6.30 -3.49 -1.59
N LEU A 246 -5.54 -4.32 -2.30
CA LEU A 246 -4.60 -5.29 -1.77
C LEU A 246 -3.28 -5.09 -2.49
N THR A 247 -2.15 -5.16 -1.79
CA THR A 247 -0.84 -5.12 -2.43
C THR A 247 -0.27 -6.54 -2.52
N VAL A 248 -0.11 -7.04 -3.74
CA VAL A 248 0.31 -8.41 -4.04
C VAL A 248 1.69 -8.39 -4.68
N ASN A 249 2.59 -9.26 -4.20
CA ASN A 249 3.84 -9.54 -4.90
C ASN A 249 3.64 -10.75 -5.82
N VAL A 250 3.69 -10.53 -7.13
CA VAL A 250 3.66 -11.55 -8.18
C VAL A 250 5.06 -12.11 -8.35
N ARG A 251 5.18 -13.43 -8.41
CA ARG A 251 6.46 -14.14 -8.48
C ARG A 251 6.39 -15.30 -9.45
N GLU A 252 7.55 -15.67 -9.96
CA GLU A 252 7.75 -16.83 -10.79
C GLU A 252 9.05 -17.51 -10.32
N PRO A 253 8.98 -18.68 -9.66
CA PRO A 253 7.79 -19.44 -9.27
C PRO A 253 6.77 -18.71 -8.38
N GLU A 254 5.49 -19.08 -8.49
CA GLU A 254 4.39 -18.55 -7.66
C GLU A 254 4.59 -18.82 -6.16
N GLY A 255 5.05 -20.04 -5.85
CA GLY A 255 5.23 -20.59 -4.51
C GLY A 255 6.68 -20.51 -4.03
N GLN A 256 7.28 -21.67 -3.76
CA GLN A 256 8.64 -21.77 -3.23
C GLN A 256 9.68 -21.38 -4.30
N PRO A 257 10.70 -20.55 -3.99
CA PRO A 257 11.65 -20.05 -4.99
C PRO A 257 12.45 -21.12 -5.73
N THR A 258 12.67 -22.30 -5.13
CA THR A 258 13.34 -23.42 -5.80
C THR A 258 12.42 -24.18 -6.77
N GLY A 259 11.13 -23.82 -6.83
CA GLY A 259 10.11 -24.53 -7.59
C GLY A 259 9.59 -25.79 -6.88
N GLN A 260 10.01 -26.04 -5.63
CA GLN A 260 9.52 -27.18 -4.86
C GLN A 260 7.99 -27.11 -4.68
N GLY A 261 7.31 -28.20 -5.07
CA GLY A 261 5.84 -28.29 -5.04
C GLY A 261 5.14 -27.70 -6.28
N GLY A 262 5.90 -27.20 -7.27
CA GLY A 262 5.40 -26.68 -8.54
C GLY A 262 5.69 -25.19 -8.73
N THR A 263 5.79 -24.75 -9.99
CA THR A 263 6.13 -23.36 -10.34
C THR A 263 4.93 -22.44 -10.46
N GLY A 264 3.71 -22.99 -10.49
CA GLY A 264 2.48 -22.23 -10.75
C GLY A 264 2.29 -21.88 -12.22
N THR A 265 1.45 -20.88 -12.46
CA THR A 265 1.13 -20.28 -13.76
C THR A 265 1.84 -18.92 -13.86
N PRO A 266 2.53 -18.60 -14.95
CA PRO A 266 3.09 -17.26 -15.15
C PRO A 266 2.00 -16.18 -15.08
N GLY A 267 2.34 -15.02 -14.53
CA GLY A 267 1.40 -13.92 -14.35
C GLY A 267 0.82 -13.84 -12.94
N LEU A 268 -0.31 -13.15 -12.83
CA LEU A 268 -1.09 -13.05 -11.59
C LEU A 268 -2.33 -13.94 -11.66
N THR A 269 -2.44 -14.91 -10.76
CA THR A 269 -3.66 -15.70 -10.53
C THR A 269 -4.36 -15.23 -9.26
N LEU A 270 -5.59 -14.73 -9.39
CA LEU A 270 -6.49 -14.43 -8.27
C LEU A 270 -7.61 -15.46 -8.21
N VAL A 271 -7.88 -15.99 -7.03
CA VAL A 271 -9.04 -16.88 -6.80
C VAL A 271 -9.96 -16.22 -5.78
N PHE A 272 -11.19 -15.93 -6.21
CA PHE A 272 -12.27 -15.42 -5.37
C PHE A 272 -13.09 -16.60 -4.85
N ASP A 273 -13.07 -16.81 -3.54
CA ASP A 273 -13.66 -17.99 -2.89
C ASP A 273 -14.60 -17.59 -1.75
N GLY A 274 -15.04 -18.59 -0.97
CA GLY A 274 -16.06 -18.44 0.06
C GLY A 274 -17.34 -19.19 -0.29
N ARG A 275 -18.37 -19.06 0.57
CA ARG A 275 -19.63 -19.81 0.41
C ARG A 275 -20.45 -19.36 -0.80
N SER A 276 -20.26 -18.12 -1.26
CA SER A 276 -21.03 -17.53 -2.37
C SER A 276 -20.26 -16.37 -3.03
N PRO A 277 -19.06 -16.60 -3.60
CA PRO A 277 -18.20 -15.54 -4.08
C PRO A 277 -18.88 -14.70 -5.17
N ALA A 278 -18.60 -13.40 -5.15
CA ALA A 278 -19.05 -12.44 -6.16
C ALA A 278 -18.04 -11.30 -6.28
N VAL A 279 -17.63 -11.04 -7.51
CA VAL A 279 -16.72 -9.97 -7.91
C VAL A 279 -17.25 -9.36 -9.20
N VAL A 280 -17.24 -8.03 -9.31
CA VAL A 280 -17.78 -7.31 -10.48
C VAL A 280 -16.75 -6.42 -11.18
N ALA A 281 -15.65 -6.08 -10.50
CA ALA A 281 -14.54 -5.34 -11.11
C ALA A 281 -13.23 -5.71 -10.43
N VAL A 282 -12.15 -5.78 -11.22
CA VAL A 282 -10.78 -5.97 -10.74
C VAL A 282 -9.85 -5.13 -11.59
N THR A 283 -9.07 -4.27 -10.94
CA THR A 283 -8.01 -3.49 -11.56
C THR A 283 -6.67 -3.90 -10.96
N VAL A 284 -5.70 -4.24 -11.81
CA VAL A 284 -4.34 -4.65 -11.42
C VAL A 284 -3.37 -3.60 -11.92
N LYS A 285 -2.66 -2.92 -11.01
CA LYS A 285 -1.71 -1.84 -11.36
C LYS A 285 -0.32 -2.11 -10.79
N PRO A 286 0.76 -2.05 -11.59
CA PRO A 286 2.11 -2.19 -11.08
C PRO A 286 2.45 -1.01 -10.14
N VAL A 287 3.12 -1.34 -9.03
CA VAL A 287 3.54 -0.38 -8.00
C VAL A 287 4.94 -0.72 -7.48
N ARG A 288 5.52 0.19 -6.70
CA ARG A 288 6.82 0.01 -6.03
C ARG A 288 6.69 0.35 -4.54
N PRO A 289 5.92 -0.43 -3.77
CA PRO A 289 5.72 -0.20 -2.34
C PRO A 289 6.96 -0.61 -1.55
N ALA A 290 6.98 -0.29 -0.26
CA ALA A 290 7.85 -0.99 0.66
C ALA A 290 7.50 -2.49 0.65
N ALA A 291 8.51 -3.34 0.71
CA ALA A 291 8.36 -4.79 0.75
C ALA A 291 8.77 -5.35 2.12
N LEU A 292 7.99 -6.34 2.56
CA LEU A 292 8.37 -7.28 3.59
C LEU A 292 8.90 -8.54 2.91
N PHE A 293 10.22 -8.69 2.86
CA PHE A 293 10.86 -9.91 2.41
C PHE A 293 10.90 -10.93 3.55
N LEU A 294 10.54 -12.18 3.25
CA LEU A 294 10.64 -13.28 4.19
C LEU A 294 11.72 -14.25 3.72
N VAL A 295 12.64 -14.58 4.61
CA VAL A 295 13.68 -15.60 4.39
C VAL A 295 13.49 -16.66 5.46
N GLY A 296 13.38 -17.92 5.06
CA GLY A 296 13.25 -18.99 6.02
C GLY A 296 12.98 -20.35 5.42
N ASP A 297 12.40 -21.21 6.25
CA ASP A 297 12.21 -22.62 5.99
C ASP A 297 10.74 -22.99 5.65
N SER A 298 10.45 -24.29 5.73
CA SER A 298 9.16 -24.89 5.42
C SER A 298 7.99 -24.37 6.27
N THR A 299 8.28 -23.83 7.45
CA THR A 299 7.28 -23.22 8.34
C THR A 299 6.91 -21.79 7.94
N VAL A 300 7.66 -21.19 7.02
CA VAL A 300 7.46 -19.81 6.53
C VAL A 300 6.91 -19.82 5.09
N CYS A 301 7.38 -20.74 4.25
CA CYS A 301 7.20 -20.71 2.80
C CYS A 301 5.76 -20.88 2.33
N ASP A 302 5.51 -20.52 1.06
CA ASP A 302 4.21 -20.70 0.42
C ASP A 302 4.02 -22.16 0.00
N GLN A 303 3.05 -22.84 0.61
CA GLN A 303 2.73 -24.24 0.35
C GLN A 303 1.59 -24.35 -0.68
N PRO A 304 1.79 -25.08 -1.79
CA PRO A 304 0.83 -25.13 -2.90
C PRO A 304 -0.38 -26.03 -2.62
N VAL A 305 -0.35 -26.86 -1.57
CA VAL A 305 -1.39 -27.86 -1.30
C VAL A 305 -1.86 -27.77 0.15
N ALA A 306 -3.18 -27.63 0.34
CA ALA A 306 -3.83 -27.67 1.66
C ALA A 306 -3.71 -29.06 2.32
N PRO A 307 -3.77 -29.14 3.65
CA PRO A 307 -3.90 -28.02 4.60
C PRO A 307 -2.55 -27.43 5.04
N TYR A 308 -1.44 -27.87 4.44
CA TYR A 308 -0.11 -27.37 4.79
C TYR A 308 0.03 -25.89 4.40
N THR A 309 0.46 -25.05 5.32
CA THR A 309 0.62 -23.60 5.12
C THR A 309 1.77 -23.06 5.97
N GLY A 310 2.63 -22.22 5.39
CA GLY A 310 3.63 -21.47 6.16
C GLY A 310 3.03 -20.20 6.77
N TRP A 311 3.53 -19.74 7.92
CA TRP A 311 2.99 -18.51 8.53
C TRP A 311 3.22 -17.26 7.67
N GLY A 312 4.27 -17.28 6.84
CA GLY A 312 4.55 -16.22 5.86
C GLY A 312 3.50 -16.14 4.75
N GLN A 313 2.93 -17.29 4.37
CA GLN A 313 1.85 -17.40 3.39
C GLN A 313 0.52 -16.80 3.90
N ALA A 314 0.33 -16.78 5.23
CA ALA A 314 -0.86 -16.25 5.88
C ALA A 314 -0.79 -14.74 6.17
N LEU A 315 0.41 -14.15 6.21
CA LEU A 315 0.62 -12.73 6.52
C LEU A 315 -0.21 -11.75 5.65
N PRO A 316 -0.29 -11.90 4.31
CA PRO A 316 -0.90 -10.88 3.46
C PRO A 316 -2.36 -10.57 3.81
N ALA A 317 -3.09 -11.55 4.36
CA ALA A 317 -4.50 -11.42 4.76
C ALA A 317 -4.74 -10.33 5.82
N ARG A 318 -3.71 -10.04 6.61
CA ARG A 318 -3.76 -9.10 7.74
C ARG A 318 -3.16 -7.73 7.39
N LEU A 319 -2.63 -7.55 6.19
CA LEU A 319 -1.99 -6.30 5.78
C LEU A 319 -2.94 -5.42 4.98
N ARG A 320 -2.76 -4.10 5.12
CA ARG A 320 -3.43 -3.08 4.31
C ARG A 320 -2.62 -2.78 3.04
N GLU A 321 -3.25 -2.04 2.13
CA GLU A 321 -2.60 -1.49 0.93
C GLU A 321 -1.29 -0.74 1.29
N GLY A 322 -0.30 -0.85 0.40
CA GLY A 322 0.98 -0.15 0.49
C GLY A 322 2.10 -0.95 1.14
N LEU A 323 1.86 -2.20 1.54
CA LEU A 323 2.90 -3.12 2.00
C LEU A 323 2.77 -4.47 1.30
N SER A 324 3.80 -4.86 0.55
CA SER A 324 3.82 -6.14 -0.17
C SER A 324 4.61 -7.20 0.61
N VAL A 325 4.21 -8.47 0.50
CA VAL A 325 4.95 -9.60 1.11
C VAL A 325 5.61 -10.43 0.01
N ALA A 326 6.93 -10.44 0.01
CA ALA A 326 7.76 -11.21 -0.90
C ALA A 326 8.37 -12.40 -0.15
N ASN A 327 7.73 -13.57 -0.24
CA ASN A 327 8.12 -14.76 0.50
C ASN A 327 9.18 -15.55 -0.28
N TYR A 328 10.42 -15.52 0.21
CA TYR A 328 11.57 -16.25 -0.34
C TYR A 328 12.00 -17.40 0.57
N ALA A 329 11.12 -17.85 1.46
CA ALA A 329 11.35 -19.07 2.22
C ALA A 329 11.11 -20.32 1.35
N ASP A 330 11.81 -21.40 1.69
CA ASP A 330 11.79 -22.65 0.93
C ASP A 330 11.90 -23.86 1.87
N SER A 331 11.34 -25.00 1.48
CA SER A 331 11.20 -26.15 2.38
C SER A 331 12.54 -26.85 2.62
N GLY A 332 12.84 -27.16 3.88
CA GLY A 332 14.05 -27.90 4.24
C GLY A 332 15.31 -27.04 4.40
N GLU A 333 15.19 -25.71 4.24
CA GLU A 333 16.32 -24.81 4.32
C GLU A 333 16.83 -24.58 5.76
N SER A 334 18.16 -24.55 5.90
CA SER A 334 18.93 -24.19 7.10
C SER A 334 19.56 -22.80 6.93
N SER A 335 20.12 -22.23 8.00
CA SER A 335 20.85 -20.95 7.94
C SER A 335 21.97 -20.91 6.89
N GLY A 336 22.64 -22.05 6.66
CA GLY A 336 23.72 -22.16 5.67
C GLY A 336 23.19 -22.30 4.25
N SER A 337 22.14 -23.08 4.05
CA SER A 337 21.61 -23.34 2.70
C SER A 337 20.82 -22.14 2.14
N VAL A 338 20.10 -21.38 2.98
CA VAL A 338 19.49 -20.10 2.54
C VAL A 338 20.52 -19.11 2.02
N LEU A 339 21.73 -19.10 2.61
CA LEU A 339 22.84 -18.23 2.19
C LEU A 339 23.53 -18.71 0.91
N ALA A 340 23.61 -20.03 0.72
CA ALA A 340 24.33 -20.65 -0.39
C ALA A 340 23.50 -20.66 -1.69
N ASN A 341 22.19 -20.79 -1.60
CA ASN A 341 21.32 -20.92 -2.76
C ASN A 341 21.01 -19.55 -3.39
N ALA A 342 21.39 -19.35 -4.65
CA ALA A 342 21.29 -18.07 -5.36
C ALA A 342 19.84 -17.53 -5.47
N VAL A 343 18.83 -18.39 -5.46
CA VAL A 343 17.42 -17.97 -5.58
C VAL A 343 16.75 -17.64 -4.24
N LEU A 344 17.46 -17.78 -3.11
CA LEU A 344 16.96 -17.51 -1.76
C LEU A 344 17.47 -16.17 -1.22
N PHE A 345 18.28 -16.17 -0.16
CA PHE A 345 18.79 -14.94 0.45
C PHE A 345 19.58 -14.03 -0.52
N PRO A 346 20.44 -14.54 -1.42
CA PRO A 346 21.10 -13.72 -2.43
C PRO A 346 20.11 -12.99 -3.35
N ALA A 347 18.99 -13.62 -3.73
CA ALA A 347 17.94 -12.99 -4.53
C ALA A 347 17.23 -11.87 -3.75
N VAL A 348 16.89 -12.12 -2.48
CA VAL A 348 16.33 -11.08 -1.57
C VAL A 348 17.29 -9.90 -1.44
N ARG A 349 18.57 -10.16 -1.17
CA ARG A 349 19.60 -9.12 -1.04
C ARG A 349 19.70 -8.25 -2.30
N SER A 350 19.61 -8.85 -3.48
CA SER A 350 19.69 -8.11 -4.75
C SER A 350 18.49 -7.20 -5.01
N GLN A 351 17.34 -7.51 -4.40
CA GLN A 351 16.08 -6.77 -4.58
C GLN A 351 15.79 -5.77 -3.47
N THR A 352 16.41 -5.95 -2.30
CA THR A 352 16.23 -5.10 -1.11
C THR A 352 16.65 -3.66 -1.39
N ARG A 353 15.84 -2.70 -0.91
CA ARG A 353 16.07 -1.26 -1.03
C ARG A 353 15.83 -0.55 0.29
N ALA A 354 16.17 0.74 0.31
CA ALA A 354 15.81 1.63 1.41
C ALA A 354 14.29 1.64 1.64
N GLY A 355 13.88 1.36 2.88
CA GLY A 355 12.47 1.28 3.28
C GLY A 355 11.90 -0.14 3.33
N ASP A 356 12.63 -1.14 2.81
CA ASP A 356 12.22 -2.55 2.89
C ASP A 356 12.61 -3.17 4.24
N THR A 357 11.84 -4.17 4.65
CA THR A 357 12.13 -5.00 5.83
C THR A 357 12.42 -6.43 5.38
N VAL A 358 13.44 -7.06 5.98
CA VAL A 358 13.77 -8.47 5.72
C VAL A 358 13.65 -9.25 7.03
N MET A 359 12.61 -10.07 7.14
CA MET A 359 12.42 -11.00 8.27
C MET A 359 13.13 -12.31 7.98
N ILE A 360 14.03 -12.71 8.88
CA ILE A 360 14.84 -13.91 8.75
C ILE A 360 14.45 -14.90 9.86
N GLN A 361 13.89 -16.04 9.47
CA GLN A 361 13.56 -17.14 10.37
C GLN A 361 14.16 -18.46 9.87
N VAL A 362 15.17 -18.95 10.56
CA VAL A 362 15.81 -20.25 10.29
C VAL A 362 16.04 -20.98 11.62
N GLY A 363 16.31 -22.28 11.53
CA GLY A 363 16.68 -23.09 12.70
C GLY A 363 16.09 -24.50 12.69
N HIS A 364 14.94 -24.74 12.06
CA HIS A 364 14.33 -26.08 12.04
C HIS A 364 15.24 -27.13 11.41
N ASN A 365 15.98 -26.75 10.36
CA ASN A 365 16.86 -27.64 9.60
C ASN A 365 18.34 -27.46 9.95
N ASP A 366 18.67 -26.58 10.91
CA ASP A 366 20.02 -26.41 11.46
C ASP A 366 20.36 -27.51 12.50
N LYS A 367 20.02 -28.75 12.16
CA LYS A 367 20.05 -29.91 13.07
C LYS A 367 21.43 -30.20 13.62
N GLN A 368 22.46 -30.02 12.80
CA GLN A 368 23.87 -30.28 13.13
C GLN A 368 24.73 -29.01 13.04
N THR A 369 24.11 -27.84 12.85
CA THR A 369 24.84 -26.58 12.75
C THR A 369 25.45 -26.25 14.11
N SER A 370 26.76 -26.00 14.16
CA SER A 370 27.42 -25.54 15.39
C SER A 370 26.97 -24.12 15.75
N ALA A 371 27.06 -23.76 17.03
CA ALA A 371 26.71 -22.42 17.51
C ALA A 371 27.49 -21.31 16.76
N ALA A 372 28.79 -21.54 16.52
CA ALA A 372 29.64 -20.59 15.79
C ALA A 372 29.15 -20.39 14.35
N ALA A 373 28.92 -21.47 13.60
CA ALA A 373 28.45 -21.39 12.22
C ALA A 373 27.06 -20.73 12.12
N PHE A 374 26.15 -21.07 13.05
CA PHE A 374 24.82 -20.48 13.07
C PHE A 374 24.87 -18.96 13.34
N ARG A 375 25.67 -18.53 14.33
CA ARG A 375 25.89 -17.09 14.60
C ARG A 375 26.51 -16.35 13.42
N ASP A 376 27.52 -16.94 12.79
CA ASP A 376 28.20 -16.33 11.64
C ASP A 376 27.24 -16.16 10.46
N ASN A 377 26.41 -17.16 10.20
CA ASN A 377 25.39 -17.11 9.14
C ASN A 377 24.36 -15.99 9.41
N LEU A 378 23.79 -15.92 10.61
CA LEU A 378 22.82 -14.88 10.96
C LEU A 378 23.45 -13.48 10.92
N THR A 379 24.65 -13.33 11.47
CA THR A 379 25.40 -12.06 11.46
C THR A 379 25.65 -11.60 10.03
N ARG A 380 26.04 -12.52 9.13
CA ARG A 380 26.21 -12.24 7.72
C ARG A 380 24.92 -11.77 7.07
N MET A 381 23.79 -12.45 7.31
CA MET A 381 22.50 -12.04 6.74
C MET A 381 22.10 -10.64 7.21
N VAL A 382 22.21 -10.34 8.51
CA VAL A 382 21.91 -9.01 9.07
C VAL A 382 22.77 -7.91 8.44
N ARG A 383 24.08 -8.16 8.32
CA ARG A 383 25.03 -7.24 7.69
C ARG A 383 24.67 -6.99 6.23
N ASP A 384 24.41 -8.06 5.47
CA ASP A 384 24.15 -7.98 4.03
C ASP A 384 22.81 -7.27 3.73
N VAL A 385 21.79 -7.45 4.57
CA VAL A 385 20.52 -6.69 4.47
C VAL A 385 20.75 -5.20 4.66
N ARG A 386 21.52 -4.81 5.70
CA ARG A 386 21.87 -3.39 5.95
C ARG A 386 22.68 -2.81 4.81
N ALA A 387 23.62 -3.57 4.26
CA ALA A 387 24.43 -3.14 3.13
C ALA A 387 23.58 -2.91 1.87
N ALA A 388 22.47 -3.64 1.71
CA ALA A 388 21.48 -3.41 0.65
C ALA A 388 20.50 -2.25 0.96
N GLY A 389 20.60 -1.63 2.14
CA GLY A 389 19.74 -0.52 2.57
C GLY A 389 18.44 -0.94 3.27
N GLY A 390 18.21 -2.25 3.47
CA GLY A 390 17.03 -2.76 4.16
C GLY A 390 17.17 -2.82 5.68
N ALA A 391 16.05 -3.00 6.37
CA ALA A 391 15.99 -3.23 7.80
C ALA A 391 15.91 -4.73 8.12
N PRO A 392 16.94 -5.35 8.74
CA PRO A 392 16.89 -6.75 9.13
C PRO A 392 16.07 -6.94 10.42
N VAL A 393 15.25 -7.98 10.45
CA VAL A 393 14.51 -8.42 11.64
C VAL A 393 14.77 -9.90 11.82
N LEU A 394 15.25 -10.29 13.00
CA LEU A 394 15.46 -11.70 13.31
C LEU A 394 14.20 -12.27 13.97
N VAL A 395 13.82 -13.48 13.56
CA VAL A 395 12.67 -14.21 14.11
C VAL A 395 13.19 -15.58 14.56
N THR A 396 13.02 -15.91 15.83
CA THR A 396 13.36 -17.26 16.33
C THR A 396 12.37 -18.29 15.76
N PRO A 397 12.77 -19.54 15.47
CA PRO A 397 11.86 -20.54 14.91
C PRO A 397 10.70 -20.90 15.87
N PRO A 398 9.44 -20.98 15.41
CA PRO A 398 8.31 -21.40 16.24
C PRO A 398 8.48 -22.84 16.73
N VAL A 399 7.94 -23.18 17.91
CA VAL A 399 8.14 -24.51 18.50
C VAL A 399 7.57 -25.65 17.66
N ARG A 400 8.17 -26.84 17.79
CA ARG A 400 7.53 -28.10 17.40
C ARG A 400 6.56 -28.55 18.49
N ARG A 401 5.53 -29.30 18.12
CA ARG A 401 4.59 -29.94 19.03
C ARG A 401 5.14 -31.25 19.59
N LEU A 402 6.23 -31.18 20.36
CA LEU A 402 6.85 -32.34 21.00
C LEU A 402 6.82 -32.17 22.53
N PHE A 403 6.05 -33.02 23.19
CA PHE A 403 5.84 -32.97 24.65
C PHE A 403 6.57 -34.10 25.37
N ASP A 404 7.03 -33.84 26.58
CA ASP A 404 7.48 -34.86 27.52
C ASP A 404 6.29 -35.57 28.22
N SER A 405 6.59 -36.52 29.10
CA SER A 405 5.58 -37.26 29.88
C SER A 405 4.81 -36.38 30.87
N ALA A 406 5.32 -35.20 31.21
CA ALA A 406 4.65 -34.21 32.05
C ALA A 406 3.82 -33.20 31.24
N GLY A 407 3.74 -33.35 29.91
CA GLY A 407 3.01 -32.45 29.03
C GLY A 407 3.70 -31.11 28.79
N ARG A 408 5.01 -31.01 29.00
CA ARG A 408 5.81 -29.80 28.71
C ARG A 408 6.57 -29.94 27.41
N LEU A 409 6.82 -28.82 26.73
CA LEU A 409 7.60 -28.85 25.48
C LEU A 409 9.06 -29.25 25.75
N THR A 410 9.57 -30.20 24.98
CA THR A 410 10.95 -30.70 25.12
C THR A 410 12.00 -29.69 24.65
N GLY A 411 13.28 -29.95 24.94
CA GLY A 411 14.39 -29.15 24.39
C GLY A 411 14.39 -29.14 22.85
N THR A 412 14.15 -30.29 22.22
CA THR A 412 14.01 -30.38 20.75
C THR A 412 12.79 -29.61 20.23
N ALA A 413 11.69 -29.56 20.99
CA ALA A 413 10.55 -28.73 20.65
C ALA A 413 10.90 -27.24 20.58
N ARG A 414 11.83 -26.83 21.44
CA ARG A 414 12.38 -25.47 21.57
C ARG A 414 13.68 -25.28 20.79
N HIS A 415 13.97 -26.17 19.82
CA HIS A 415 15.12 -26.06 18.91
C HIS A 415 16.49 -26.10 19.59
N VAL A 416 16.62 -26.87 20.66
CA VAL A 416 17.92 -27.46 21.01
C VAL A 416 18.21 -28.54 19.96
N ASN A 417 19.23 -28.28 19.13
CA ASN A 417 19.54 -29.14 17.99
C ASN A 417 20.27 -30.43 18.40
N GLU A 418 20.59 -31.30 17.43
CA GLU A 418 21.17 -32.63 17.68
C GLU A 418 22.57 -32.58 18.30
N VAL A 419 23.26 -31.43 18.17
CA VAL A 419 24.58 -31.18 18.77
C VAL A 419 24.50 -30.33 20.05
N GLY A 420 23.30 -30.15 20.61
CA GLY A 420 23.08 -29.52 21.92
C GLY A 420 23.07 -27.99 21.90
N VAL A 421 22.97 -27.36 20.73
CA VAL A 421 22.92 -25.90 20.60
C VAL A 421 21.48 -25.41 20.76
N ASP A 422 21.25 -24.48 21.69
CA ASP A 422 20.01 -23.71 21.80
C ASP A 422 19.97 -22.65 20.70
N LEU A 423 19.37 -22.98 19.56
CA LEU A 423 19.34 -22.09 18.39
C LEU A 423 18.59 -20.78 18.68
N PRO A 424 17.42 -20.76 19.35
CA PRO A 424 16.76 -19.51 19.72
C PRO A 424 17.61 -18.59 20.61
N ALA A 425 18.40 -19.14 21.54
CA ALA A 425 19.35 -18.35 22.33
C ALA A 425 20.43 -17.70 21.45
N GLU A 426 20.94 -18.41 20.44
CA GLU A 426 21.90 -17.84 19.48
C GLU A 426 21.27 -16.74 18.61
N VAL A 427 20.02 -16.90 18.14
CA VAL A 427 19.28 -15.83 17.43
C VAL A 427 19.17 -14.59 18.31
N LYS A 428 18.78 -14.74 19.58
CA LYS A 428 18.66 -13.65 20.56
C LYS A 428 20.00 -12.95 20.78
N ALA A 429 21.08 -13.72 20.91
CA ALA A 429 22.42 -13.19 21.10
C ALA A 429 22.86 -12.35 19.88
N VAL A 430 22.63 -12.86 18.66
CA VAL A 430 22.95 -12.12 17.43
C VAL A 430 22.10 -10.86 17.30
N ALA A 431 20.79 -10.92 17.56
CA ALA A 431 19.91 -9.75 17.49
C ALA A 431 20.40 -8.63 18.42
N ARG A 432 20.74 -8.98 19.67
CA ARG A 432 21.32 -8.05 20.64
C ARG A 432 22.66 -7.49 20.18
N ALA A 433 23.58 -8.36 19.76
CA ALA A 433 24.93 -7.96 19.34
C ALA A 433 24.92 -7.06 18.10
N GLN A 434 24.00 -7.31 17.17
CA GLN A 434 23.86 -6.53 15.95
C GLN A 434 22.92 -5.33 16.11
N GLY A 435 22.18 -5.19 17.23
CA GLY A 435 21.14 -4.18 17.37
C GLY A 435 20.01 -4.33 16.34
N ALA A 436 19.64 -5.56 15.99
CA ALA A 436 18.52 -5.85 15.10
C ALA A 436 17.25 -6.13 15.94
N PRO A 437 16.06 -5.67 15.51
CA PRO A 437 14.80 -6.08 16.12
C PRO A 437 14.66 -7.61 16.14
N LEU A 438 14.08 -8.12 17.22
CA LEU A 438 13.88 -9.55 17.46
C LEU A 438 12.41 -9.85 17.71
N ILE A 439 11.83 -10.73 16.92
CA ILE A 439 10.54 -11.37 17.20
C ILE A 439 10.82 -12.74 17.83
N ASP A 440 10.59 -12.87 19.14
CA ASP A 440 10.82 -14.12 19.90
C ASP A 440 9.63 -15.09 19.73
N LEU A 441 9.43 -15.53 18.49
CA LEU A 441 8.36 -16.43 18.11
C LEU A 441 8.50 -17.82 18.78
N THR A 442 9.69 -18.26 19.19
CA THR A 442 9.83 -19.48 20.00
C THR A 442 9.12 -19.31 21.34
N ALA A 443 9.32 -18.18 22.03
CA ALA A 443 8.67 -17.94 23.32
C ALA A 443 7.15 -17.81 23.18
N SER A 444 6.65 -17.02 22.23
CA SER A 444 5.22 -16.79 22.07
C SER A 444 4.48 -18.03 21.55
N SER A 445 5.07 -18.78 20.61
CA SER A 445 4.48 -20.05 20.15
C SER A 445 4.54 -21.14 21.22
N ALA A 446 5.59 -21.19 22.04
CA ALA A 446 5.65 -22.09 23.19
C ALA A 446 4.50 -21.82 24.18
N ALA A 447 4.30 -20.55 24.54
CA ALA A 447 3.21 -20.16 25.44
C ALA A 447 1.85 -20.57 24.89
N LEU A 448 1.59 -20.34 23.59
CA LEU A 448 0.35 -20.77 22.94
C LEU A 448 0.16 -22.29 22.98
N VAL A 449 1.19 -23.05 22.59
CA VAL A 449 1.12 -24.52 22.49
C VAL A 449 0.99 -25.16 23.88
N GLU A 450 1.69 -24.65 24.89
CA GLU A 450 1.60 -25.14 26.27
C GLU A 450 0.27 -24.75 26.93
N GLN A 451 -0.27 -23.55 26.66
CA GLN A 451 -1.58 -23.14 27.13
C GLN A 451 -2.70 -24.04 26.58
N LEU A 452 -2.61 -24.41 25.30
CA LEU A 452 -3.55 -25.36 24.69
C LEU A 452 -3.37 -26.79 25.22
N GLY A 453 -2.13 -27.17 25.56
CA GLY A 453 -1.79 -28.51 25.99
C GLY A 453 -1.78 -29.53 24.85
N VAL A 454 -1.53 -30.81 25.19
CA VAL A 454 -1.19 -31.87 24.22
C VAL A 454 -2.25 -32.09 23.14
N THR A 455 -3.51 -32.29 23.52
CA THR A 455 -4.57 -32.61 22.55
C THR A 455 -5.07 -31.37 21.79
N PRO A 456 -5.47 -30.26 22.44
CA PRO A 456 -5.99 -29.09 21.73
C PRO A 456 -4.96 -28.44 20.80
N SER A 457 -3.66 -28.52 21.10
CA SER A 457 -2.60 -27.99 20.22
C SER A 457 -2.48 -28.72 18.88
N GLN A 458 -3.03 -29.94 18.73
CA GLN A 458 -2.96 -30.68 17.46
C GLN A 458 -3.55 -29.90 16.28
N GLY A 459 -4.59 -29.09 16.51
CA GLY A 459 -5.21 -28.29 15.45
C GLY A 459 -4.28 -27.25 14.82
N LEU A 460 -3.21 -26.85 15.52
CA LEU A 460 -2.19 -25.93 14.99
C LEU A 460 -1.24 -26.61 14.00
N PHE A 461 -1.13 -27.94 14.03
CA PHE A 461 -0.14 -28.69 13.25
C PHE A 461 -0.82 -29.67 12.30
N LEU A 462 -0.06 -30.23 11.36
CA LEU A 462 -0.52 -31.29 10.44
C LEU A 462 -0.55 -32.67 11.11
N THR A 463 -0.94 -32.72 12.38
CA THR A 463 -0.91 -33.94 13.18
C THR A 463 -1.91 -34.98 12.68
N ALA A 464 -3.09 -34.54 12.22
CA ALA A 464 -4.13 -35.44 11.71
C ALA A 464 -3.78 -36.04 10.34
N GLU A 465 -3.02 -35.31 9.53
CA GLU A 465 -2.70 -35.66 8.15
C GLU A 465 -1.52 -36.63 8.07
N LYS A 466 -0.49 -36.43 8.92
CA LYS A 466 0.79 -37.15 8.81
C LYS A 466 1.46 -37.48 10.15
N GLY A 467 0.79 -37.26 11.28
CA GLY A 467 1.46 -37.29 12.58
C GLY A 467 2.53 -36.20 12.72
N ASP A 468 2.42 -35.14 11.90
CA ASP A 468 3.42 -34.09 11.80
C ASP A 468 3.25 -33.09 12.94
N ASN A 469 4.36 -32.83 13.62
CA ASN A 469 4.44 -31.95 14.79
C ASN A 469 5.33 -30.73 14.53
N THR A 470 5.71 -30.46 13.28
CA THR A 470 6.51 -29.30 12.89
C THR A 470 5.72 -28.37 11.98
N HIS A 471 5.02 -28.94 11.01
CA HIS A 471 4.35 -28.18 9.96
C HIS A 471 2.93 -27.81 10.34
N PHE A 472 2.47 -26.63 9.89
CA PHE A 472 1.21 -26.06 10.32
C PHE A 472 0.05 -26.40 9.40
N SER A 473 -1.13 -26.54 9.99
CA SER A 473 -2.40 -26.38 9.30
C SER A 473 -2.60 -24.90 8.90
N GLU A 474 -3.59 -24.60 8.05
CA GLU A 474 -3.99 -23.20 7.77
C GLU A 474 -4.32 -22.41 9.05
N TYR A 475 -4.96 -23.07 10.02
CA TYR A 475 -5.27 -22.48 11.32
C TYR A 475 -4.00 -22.15 12.12
N GLY A 476 -3.07 -23.11 12.20
CA GLY A 476 -1.80 -22.89 12.90
C GLY A 476 -0.92 -21.84 12.26
N ALA A 477 -0.81 -21.85 10.93
CA ALA A 477 -0.06 -20.84 10.19
C ALA A 477 -0.62 -19.43 10.45
N THR A 478 -1.95 -19.30 10.50
CA THR A 478 -2.62 -18.04 10.85
C THR A 478 -2.31 -17.63 12.29
N ALA A 479 -2.34 -18.57 13.24
CA ALA A 479 -1.99 -18.28 14.64
C ALA A 479 -0.54 -17.79 14.79
N MET A 480 0.42 -18.47 14.15
CA MET A 480 1.83 -18.05 14.17
C MET A 480 2.03 -16.70 13.48
N SER A 481 1.32 -16.46 12.36
CA SER A 481 1.36 -15.19 11.63
C SER A 481 0.87 -14.02 12.51
N ASN A 482 -0.20 -14.23 13.28
CA ASN A 482 -0.69 -13.22 14.23
C ASN A 482 0.34 -12.92 15.33
N LEU A 483 0.97 -13.93 15.92
CA LEU A 483 2.03 -13.73 16.91
C LEU A 483 3.20 -12.90 16.35
N VAL A 484 3.59 -13.14 15.10
CA VAL A 484 4.63 -12.35 14.41
C VAL A 484 4.18 -10.91 14.20
N LEU A 485 2.96 -10.69 13.72
CA LEU A 485 2.43 -9.35 13.44
C LEU A 485 2.28 -8.51 14.70
N ASP A 486 1.74 -9.08 15.78
CA ASP A 486 1.54 -8.39 17.05
C ASP A 486 2.88 -7.88 17.59
N GLU A 487 3.90 -8.73 17.55
CA GLU A 487 5.24 -8.38 18.00
C GLU A 487 5.94 -7.39 17.05
N ALA A 488 5.79 -7.55 15.73
CA ALA A 488 6.32 -6.61 14.76
C ALA A 488 5.73 -5.19 14.95
N VAL A 489 4.44 -5.09 15.27
CA VAL A 489 3.80 -3.81 15.61
C VAL A 489 4.32 -3.27 16.93
N ARG A 490 4.43 -4.11 17.95
CA ARG A 490 4.95 -3.71 19.28
C ARG A 490 6.37 -3.16 19.22
N LEU A 491 7.22 -3.73 18.36
CA LEU A 491 8.60 -3.31 18.15
C LEU A 491 8.72 -2.09 17.21
N GLY A 492 7.62 -1.63 16.59
CA GLY A 492 7.65 -0.56 15.60
C GLY A 492 8.28 -0.96 14.26
N VAL A 493 8.48 -2.26 14.02
CA VAL A 493 8.88 -2.80 12.71
C VAL A 493 7.77 -2.55 11.68
N LEU A 494 6.52 -2.75 12.09
CA LEU A 494 5.33 -2.41 11.32
C LEU A 494 4.52 -1.34 12.05
N ARG A 495 3.92 -0.40 11.32
CA ARG A 495 2.97 0.55 11.90
C ARG A 495 1.62 -0.13 12.08
N SER A 496 0.90 0.18 13.16
CA SER A 496 -0.48 -0.29 13.35
C SER A 496 -1.41 0.06 12.20
N THR A 497 -1.17 1.20 11.51
CA THR A 497 -1.92 1.61 10.32
C THR A 497 -1.67 0.73 9.08
N GLN A 498 -0.67 -0.16 9.10
CA GLN A 498 -0.37 -1.09 8.01
C GLN A 498 -1.04 -2.46 8.21
N VAL A 499 -1.61 -2.72 9.39
CA VAL A 499 -2.27 -3.99 9.77
C VAL A 499 -3.78 -3.78 9.87
N ARG A 500 -4.57 -4.81 9.54
CA ARG A 500 -6.04 -4.77 9.50
C ARG A 500 -6.69 -4.95 10.86
#